data_AF-A0A529L4T5-F1
#
_entry.id   AF-A0A529L4T5-F1
#
_cell.length_a   1.000
_cell.length_b   1.000
_cell.length_c   1.000
_cell.angle_alpha   90.00
_cell.angle_beta   90.00
_cell.angle_gamma   90.00
#
_symmetry.space_group_name_H-M   'P 1'
#
loop_
_entity.id
_entity.type
_entity.pdbx_description
1 polymer ?
#
loop_
_entity_poly.entity_id
_entity_poly.type
_entity_poly.pdbx_seq_one_letter_code
_entity_poly.pdbx_strand_id
1 'polypeptide(L)' 'MSSPAAPLQPDASGSHLTSRGDLTSFFMQLAADIGADSYMLVAIVHDQDRNDARIVSSNWIFDAIEL' A
#
# COMPACT_ATOMS: atom_id res chain seq x y z
N MET A 1 -27.24 29.67 -17.83
CA MET A 1 -26.86 28.96 -16.60
C MET A 1 -25.54 28.28 -16.89
N SER A 2 -24.42 28.85 -16.42
CA SER A 2 -23.08 28.27 -16.59
C SER A 2 -22.69 27.58 -15.28
N SER A 3 -22.54 26.26 -15.32
CA SER A 3 -21.99 25.49 -14.21
C SER A 3 -20.53 25.89 -13.97
N PRO A 4 -20.08 26.12 -12.73
CA PRO A 4 -18.67 26.29 -12.46
C PRO A 4 -17.96 24.95 -12.65
N ALA A 5 -16.87 24.93 -13.41
CA ALA A 5 -15.95 23.82 -13.41
C ALA A 5 -15.29 23.75 -12.03
N ALA A 6 -15.48 22.63 -11.32
CA ALA A 6 -14.76 22.37 -10.08
C ALA A 6 -13.25 22.37 -10.38
N PRO A 7 -12.41 23.00 -9.54
CA PRO A 7 -10.97 22.85 -9.68
C PRO A 7 -10.63 21.37 -9.55
N LEU A 8 -9.93 20.81 -10.55
CA LEU A 8 -9.21 19.55 -10.40
C LEU A 8 -8.21 19.78 -9.26
N GLN A 9 -8.58 19.36 -8.05
CA GLN A 9 -7.62 19.26 -6.95
C GLN A 9 -6.50 18.35 -7.46
N PRO A 10 -5.23 18.76 -7.32
CA PRO A 10 -4.13 17.89 -7.67
C PRO A 10 -4.31 16.59 -6.88
N ASP A 11 -4.53 15.52 -7.62
CA ASP A 11 -4.59 14.17 -7.10
C ASP A 11 -3.27 13.86 -6.37
N ALA A 12 -3.40 13.04 -5.34
CA ALA A 12 -2.32 12.50 -4.52
C ALA A 12 -1.60 13.51 -3.62
N SER A 13 -2.03 13.56 -2.36
CA SER A 13 -1.24 13.04 -1.24
C SER A 13 0.16 12.57 -1.65
N GLY A 14 1.08 13.51 -1.87
CA GLY A 14 2.50 13.27 -1.87
C GLY A 14 2.91 12.95 -0.43
N SER A 15 2.46 11.81 0.07
CA SER A 15 2.95 11.22 1.31
C SER A 15 4.45 11.09 1.12
N HIS A 16 5.21 11.96 1.77
CA HIS A 16 6.66 11.86 1.76
C HIS A 16 6.99 10.61 2.57
N LEU A 17 7.14 9.47 1.89
CA LEU A 17 7.39 8.16 2.49
C LEU A 17 8.82 8.11 3.04
N THR A 18 9.05 8.78 4.17
CA THR A 18 10.37 8.90 4.80
C THR A 18 10.62 7.88 5.89
N SER A 19 9.54 7.31 6.42
CA SER A 19 9.59 6.37 7.53
C SER A 19 8.73 5.15 7.24
N ARG A 20 8.98 4.09 8.02
CA ARG A 20 8.13 2.91 8.03
C ARG A 20 6.70 3.23 8.51
N GLY A 21 6.55 4.23 9.37
CA GLY A 21 5.23 4.72 9.81
C GLY A 21 4.45 5.30 8.63
N ASP A 22 5.10 6.15 7.83
CA ASP A 22 4.50 6.77 6.63
C ASP A 22 4.05 5.70 5.63
N LEU A 23 4.86 4.66 5.44
CA LEU A 23 4.56 3.53 4.58
C LEU A 23 3.33 2.75 5.06
N THR A 24 3.26 2.44 6.36
CA THR A 24 2.09 1.77 6.95
C THR A 24 0.84 2.62 6.79
N SER A 25 0.90 3.91 7.11
CA SER A 25 -0.24 4.82 6.99
C SER A 25 -0.73 4.94 5.55
N PHE A 26 0.19 5.01 4.58
CA PHE A 26 -0.15 5.04 3.16
C PHE A 26 -0.91 3.78 2.73
N PHE A 27 -0.41 2.59 3.06
CA PHE A 27 -1.09 1.34 2.66
C PHE A 27 -2.41 1.11 3.39
N MET A 28 -2.51 1.51 4.66
CA MET A 28 -3.78 1.46 5.39
C MET A 28 -4.83 2.37 4.75
N GLN A 29 -4.44 3.59 4.34
CA GLN A 29 -5.36 4.51 3.66
C GLN A 29 -5.78 3.94 2.31
N LEU A 30 -4.83 3.43 1.51
CA LEU A 30 -5.14 2.80 0.23
C LEU A 30 -6.10 1.62 0.38
N ALA A 31 -5.87 0.75 1.36
CA ALA A 31 -6.75 -0.38 1.63
C ALA A 31 -8.18 0.08 1.98
N ALA A 32 -8.30 1.12 2.83
CA ALA A 32 -9.60 1.71 3.16
C ALA A 32 -10.30 2.32 1.93
N ASP A 33 -9.55 3.03 1.08
CA ASP A 33 -10.10 3.72 -0.11
C ASP A 33 -10.68 2.75 -1.14
N ILE A 34 -10.10 1.54 -1.25
CA ILE A 34 -10.57 0.51 -2.19
C ILE A 34 -11.47 -0.55 -1.54
N GLY A 35 -11.71 -0.46 -0.23
CA GLY A 35 -12.50 -1.44 0.53
C GLY A 35 -11.81 -2.79 0.74
N ALA A 36 -10.48 -2.82 0.77
CA ALA A 36 -9.72 -4.02 1.10
C ALA A 36 -9.51 -4.14 2.61
N ASP A 37 -9.72 -5.33 3.16
CA ASP A 37 -9.54 -5.59 4.60
C ASP A 37 -8.07 -5.62 5.02
N SER A 38 -7.18 -6.02 4.10
CA SER A 38 -5.77 -6.24 4.41
C SER A 38 -4.85 -5.95 3.23
N TYR A 39 -3.61 -5.61 3.54
CA TYR A 39 -2.50 -5.45 2.61
C TYR A 39 -1.29 -6.24 3.11
N MET A 40 -0.46 -6.67 2.17
CA MET A 40 0.87 -7.22 2.45
C MET A 40 1.85 -6.74 1.38
N LEU A 41 2.97 -6.19 1.82
CA LEU A 41 4.10 -5.83 0.97
C LEU A 41 5.22 -6.83 1.18
N VAL A 42 5.57 -7.57 0.13
CA VAL A 42 6.59 -8.63 0.16
C VAL A 42 7.74 -8.24 -0.77
N ALA A 43 8.98 -8.37 -0.26
CA ALA A 43 10.17 -8.32 -1.08
C ALA A 43 10.58 -9.74 -1.45
N ILE A 44 10.70 -10.00 -2.75
CA ILE A 44 11.22 -11.28 -3.27
C ILE A 44 12.69 -11.07 -3.64
N VAL A 45 13.59 -11.67 -2.85
CA VAL A 45 15.02 -11.67 -3.11
C VAL A 45 15.36 -12.98 -3.80
N HIS A 46 15.84 -12.89 -5.04
CA HIS A 46 16.38 -14.05 -5.74
C HIS A 46 17.85 -14.18 -5.34
N ASP A 47 18.18 -15.19 -4.53
CA ASP A 47 19.54 -15.67 -4.38
C ASP A 47 19.73 -16.90 -5.28
N GLN A 48 20.95 -17.15 -5.75
CA GLN A 48 21.27 -18.12 -6.82
C GLN A 48 20.70 -19.54 -6.56
N ASP A 49 20.49 -19.91 -5.30
CA ASP A 49 19.98 -21.23 -4.90
C ASP A 49 18.57 -21.21 -4.26
N ARG A 50 17.96 -20.04 -4.02
CA ARG A 50 16.63 -19.95 -3.39
C ARG A 50 15.93 -18.60 -3.58
N ASN A 51 14.62 -18.65 -3.81
CA ASN A 51 13.75 -17.48 -3.68
C ASN A 51 13.45 -17.26 -2.19
N ASP A 52 13.93 -16.17 -1.62
CA ASP A 52 13.56 -15.73 -0.27
C ASP A 52 12.48 -14.64 -0.36
N ALA A 53 11.40 -14.80 0.39
CA ALA A 53 10.28 -13.86 0.44
C ALA A 53 10.20 -13.27 1.83
N ARG A 54 10.40 -11.94 1.93
CA ARG A 54 10.38 -11.22 3.20
C ARG A 54 9.21 -10.25 3.24
N ILE A 55 8.38 -10.36 4.28
CA ILE A 55 7.36 -9.37 4.57
C ILE A 55 8.03 -8.06 5.03
N VAL A 56 7.81 -6.99 4.26
CA VAL A 56 8.33 -5.64 4.53
C VAL A 56 7.35 -4.89 5.43
N SER A 57 6.06 -4.94 5.10
CA SER A 57 4.96 -4.37 5.87
C SER A 57 3.68 -5.16 5.62
N SER A 58 2.82 -5.25 6.62
CA SER A 58 1.55 -5.97 6.53
C SER A 58 0.62 -5.55 7.66
N ASN A 59 -0.68 -5.50 7.40
CA ASN A 59 -1.72 -5.55 8.46
C ASN A 59 -2.45 -6.91 8.47
N TRP A 60 -2.02 -7.86 7.62
CA TRP A 60 -2.53 -9.22 7.53
C TRP A 60 -2.10 -10.01 8.79
N ILE A 61 -3.08 -10.50 9.56
CA ILE A 61 -2.89 -11.26 10.82
C ILE A 61 -3.22 -12.77 10.73
N PHE A 62 -3.52 -13.28 9.54
CA PHE A 62 -3.88 -14.69 9.32
C PHE A 62 -2.63 -15.53 9.06
N ASP A 63 -2.73 -16.82 9.38
CA ASP A 63 -1.60 -17.73 9.46
C ASP A 63 -1.11 -18.28 8.11
N ALA A 64 -1.89 -18.08 7.03
CA ALA A 64 -1.59 -18.61 5.70
C ALA A 64 -2.02 -17.64 4.58
N ILE A 65 -1.30 -17.72 3.46
CA ILE A 65 -1.62 -17.07 2.18
C ILE A 65 -1.99 -18.20 1.21
N GLU A 66 -3.21 -18.20 0.69
CA GLU A 66 -3.58 -19.00 -0.48
C GLU A 66 -3.39 -18.13 -1.73
N LEU A 67 -2.63 -18.64 -2.70
CA LEU A 67 -2.33 -18.00 -3.99
C LEU A 67 -3.06 -18.72 -5.12
#